data_AF-A0A848Z7W0-F1
#
_entry.id   AF-A0A848Z7W0-F1
#
_cell.length_a   1.000
_cell.length_b   1.000
_cell.length_c   1.000
_cell.angle_alpha   90.00
_cell.angle_beta   90.00
_cell.angle_gamma   90.00
#
_symmetry.space_group_name_H-M   'P 1'
#
loop_
_entity.id
_entity.type
_entity.pdbx_description
1 polymer ?
#
loop_
_entity_poly.entity_id
_entity_poly.type
_entity_poly.pdbx_seq_one_letter_code
_entity_poly.pdbx_strand_id
1 'polypeptide(L)'
;IHIGVAGPATLKSLLSYARLCGIGASARLLRRQGANLAKLGMVSAPDRLIAGLARYRAEDQKCGVAQVHFFTFGGLRRSAVWLDAVRRGEIDWRADRNGFTARVEL
;
A
#
# COMPACT_ATOMS: atom_id res chain seq x y z
N ILE A 1 7.32 4.52 -16.89
CA ILE A 1 7.56 3.64 -15.70
C ILE A 1 6.23 3.16 -15.15
N HIS A 2 6.08 1.85 -14.90
CA HIS A 2 4.89 1.25 -14.28
C HIS A 2 5.26 0.73 -12.89
N ILE A 3 4.58 1.19 -11.85
CA ILE A 3 4.96 0.87 -10.46
C ILE A 3 4.02 -0.18 -9.90
N GLY A 4 4.60 -1.29 -9.41
CA GLY A 4 3.89 -2.29 -8.63
C GLY A 4 3.74 -1.85 -7.17
N VAL A 5 2.51 -1.85 -6.65
CA VAL A 5 2.20 -1.46 -5.26
C VAL A 5 1.39 -2.57 -4.59
N ALA A 6 1.73 -2.89 -3.34
CA ALA A 6 0.89 -3.77 -2.54
C ALA A 6 -0.43 -3.06 -2.21
N GLY A 7 -1.56 -3.70 -2.53
CA GLY A 7 -2.85 -3.28 -2.01
C GLY A 7 -2.97 -3.52 -0.49
N PRO A 8 -4.08 -3.12 0.12
CA PRO A 8 -4.38 -3.41 1.52
C PRO A 8 -4.19 -4.89 1.88
N ALA A 9 -3.20 -5.16 2.73
CA ALA A 9 -2.83 -6.52 3.10
C ALA A 9 -2.37 -6.62 4.56
N THR A 10 -2.54 -7.81 5.13
CA THR A 10 -1.99 -8.12 6.46
C THR A 10 -0.53 -8.56 6.35
N LEU A 11 0.25 -8.37 7.42
CA LEU A 11 1.60 -8.92 7.51
C LEU A 11 1.62 -10.43 7.25
N LYS A 12 0.60 -11.16 7.72
CA LYS A 12 0.44 -12.60 7.48
C LYS A 12 0.34 -12.91 5.98
N SER A 13 -0.54 -12.22 5.25
CA SER A 13 -0.71 -12.40 3.80
C SER A 13 0.60 -12.13 3.04
N LEU A 14 1.27 -11.01 3.37
CA LEU A 14 2.54 -10.64 2.72
C LEU A 14 3.63 -11.68 2.98
N LEU A 15 3.75 -12.19 4.22
CA LEU A 15 4.72 -13.24 4.54
C LEU A 15 4.40 -14.57 3.87
N SER A 16 3.12 -14.94 3.74
CA SER A 16 2.71 -16.14 3.00
C SER A 16 3.12 -16.03 1.53
N TYR A 17 2.85 -14.90 0.87
CA TYR A 17 3.28 -14.70 -0.51
C TYR A 17 4.81 -14.65 -0.66
N ALA A 18 5.50 -13.98 0.26
CA ALA A 18 6.97 -13.94 0.25
C ALA A 18 7.61 -15.34 0.35
N ARG A 19 6.97 -16.27 1.10
CA ARG A 19 7.39 -17.67 1.17
C ARG A 19 7.13 -18.39 -0.15
N LEU A 20 5.94 -18.24 -0.75
CA LEU A 20 5.60 -18.85 -2.04
C LEU A 20 6.57 -18.43 -3.15
N CYS A 21 7.01 -17.17 -3.14
CA CYS A 21 7.97 -16.65 -4.12
C CYS A 21 9.44 -16.93 -3.76
N GLY A 22 9.75 -17.58 -2.64
CA GLY A 22 11.12 -17.88 -2.23
C GLY A 22 11.97 -16.65 -1.85
N ILE A 23 11.36 -15.49 -1.59
CA ILE A 23 12.07 -14.22 -1.33
C ILE A 23 12.46 -14.06 0.15
N GLY A 24 13.30 -14.97 0.65
CA GLY A 24 13.62 -15.08 2.08
C GLY A 24 14.26 -13.84 2.71
N ALA A 25 15.11 -13.10 1.99
CA ALA A 25 15.70 -11.86 2.48
C ALA A 25 14.63 -10.77 2.75
N SER A 26 13.76 -10.54 1.77
CA SER A 26 12.63 -9.61 1.89
C SER A 26 11.65 -10.03 2.99
N ALA A 27 11.38 -11.33 3.14
CA ALA A 27 10.55 -11.85 4.22
C ALA A 27 11.14 -11.56 5.61
N ARG A 28 12.48 -11.68 5.78
CA ARG A 28 13.15 -11.34 7.05
C ARG A 28 13.09 -9.85 7.36
N LEU A 29 13.33 -9.00 6.36
CA LEU A 29 13.20 -7.54 6.50
C LEU A 29 11.77 -7.17 6.91
N LEU A 30 10.79 -7.72 6.21
CA LEU A 30 9.37 -7.47 6.46
C LEU A 30 8.95 -7.93 7.87
N ARG A 31 9.47 -9.06 8.36
CA ARG A 31 9.25 -9.49 9.77
C ARG A 31 9.85 -8.51 10.77
N ARG A 32 11.07 -8.02 10.55
CA ARG A 32 11.74 -7.07 11.46
C ARG A 32 11.03 -5.72 11.50
N GLN A 33 10.67 -5.17 10.35
CA GLN A 33 9.93 -3.91 10.27
C GLN A 33 8.48 -4.06 10.73
N GLY A 34 7.84 -5.19 10.41
CA GLY A 34 6.49 -5.52 10.84
C GLY A 34 6.35 -5.71 12.35
N ALA A 35 7.39 -6.18 13.05
CA ALA A 35 7.38 -6.30 14.51
C ALA A 35 7.23 -4.94 15.22
N ASN A 36 7.74 -3.85 14.63
CA ASN A 36 7.57 -2.49 15.15
C ASN A 36 6.25 -1.83 14.73
N LEU A 37 5.54 -2.40 13.73
CA LEU A 37 4.36 -1.81 13.10
C LEU A 37 3.05 -2.60 13.35
N ALA A 38 3.12 -3.82 13.90
CA ALA A 38 1.95 -4.70 13.98
C ALA A 38 1.65 -5.14 15.41
N LYS A 39 0.50 -4.70 15.92
CA LYS A 39 -0.41 -5.69 16.52
C LYS A 39 -0.79 -6.64 15.39
N LEU A 40 -0.39 -7.90 15.53
CA LEU A 40 -0.61 -8.96 14.55
C LEU A 40 -2.08 -8.98 14.12
N GLY A 41 -2.40 -8.55 12.89
CA GLY A 41 -3.78 -8.49 12.38
C GLY A 41 -4.21 -7.15 11.76
N MET A 42 -3.50 -6.04 12.01
CA MET A 42 -3.82 -4.76 11.38
C MET A 42 -3.54 -4.81 9.86
N VAL A 43 -4.50 -4.34 9.04
CA VAL A 43 -4.33 -4.23 7.60
C VAL A 43 -3.48 -3.00 7.29
N SER A 44 -2.37 -3.21 6.59
CA SER A 44 -1.55 -2.11 6.07
C SER A 44 -2.06 -1.70 4.71
N ALA A 45 -2.36 -0.41 4.53
CA ALA A 45 -2.78 0.18 3.27
C ALA A 45 -1.65 1.04 2.67
N PRO A 46 -1.58 1.19 1.33
CA PRO A 46 -0.50 1.91 0.66
C PRO A 46 -0.65 3.44 0.69
N ASP A 47 -1.46 3.99 1.60
CA ASP A 47 -1.89 5.39 1.62
C ASP A 47 -0.72 6.39 1.51
N ARG A 48 0.32 6.20 2.33
CA ARG A 48 1.51 7.05 2.35
C ARG A 48 2.29 7.00 1.03
N LEU A 49 2.44 5.82 0.46
CA LEU A 49 3.15 5.64 -0.82
C LEU A 49 2.38 6.31 -1.95
N ILE A 50 1.06 6.13 -1.99
CA ILE A 50 0.19 6.67 -3.03
C ILE A 50 0.13 8.19 -2.95
N ALA A 51 0.02 8.77 -1.74
CA ALA A 51 0.14 10.22 -1.54
C ALA A 51 1.47 10.77 -2.07
N GLY A 52 2.59 10.08 -1.76
CA GLY A 52 3.91 10.48 -2.24
C GLY A 52 4.05 10.44 -3.76
N LEU A 53 3.55 9.37 -4.40
CA LEU A 53 3.55 9.24 -5.86
C LEU A 53 2.66 10.29 -6.54
N ALA A 54 1.48 10.54 -6.00
CA ALA A 54 0.56 11.55 -6.52
C ALA A 54 1.17 12.96 -6.42
N ARG A 55 1.79 13.29 -5.28
CA ARG A 55 2.49 14.56 -5.09
C ARG A 55 3.65 14.72 -6.06
N TYR A 56 4.52 13.72 -6.17
CA TYR A 56 5.64 13.76 -7.12
C TYR A 56 5.16 13.94 -8.57
N ARG A 57 4.09 13.25 -8.96
CA ARG A 57 3.48 13.40 -10.29
C ARG A 57 2.88 14.80 -10.52
N ALA A 58 2.36 15.46 -9.48
CA ALA A 58 1.80 16.80 -9.59
C ALA A 58 2.88 17.89 -9.65
N GLU A 59 4.01 17.69 -8.96
CA GLU A 59 5.10 18.67 -8.85
C GLU A 59 6.10 18.61 -10.03
N ASP A 60 6.26 17.45 -10.67
CA ASP A 60 7.22 17.24 -11.76
C ASP A 60 6.55 17.03 -13.12
N GLN A 61 6.66 18.03 -14.00
CA GLN A 61 6.12 17.97 -15.37
C GLN A 61 6.79 16.88 -16.25
N LYS A 62 7.98 16.42 -15.87
CA LYS A 62 8.72 15.34 -16.55
C LYS A 62 8.56 14.00 -15.83
N CYS A 63 7.63 13.88 -14.89
CA CYS A 63 7.41 12.65 -14.13
C CYS A 63 7.21 11.44 -15.06
N GLY A 64 8.13 10.48 -14.97
CA GLY A 64 8.11 9.25 -15.80
C GLY A 64 7.13 8.17 -15.32
N VAL A 65 6.42 8.38 -14.21
CA VAL A 65 5.45 7.41 -13.66
C VAL A 65 4.16 7.46 -14.46
N ALA A 66 3.93 6.42 -15.26
CA ALA A 66 2.78 6.34 -16.16
C ALA A 66 1.57 5.65 -15.51
N GLN A 67 1.79 4.64 -14.67
CA GLN A 67 0.71 3.93 -13.98
C GLN A 67 1.16 3.24 -12.69
N VAL A 68 0.18 2.92 -11.84
CA VAL A 68 0.31 2.09 -10.65
C VAL A 68 -0.50 0.80 -10.84
N HIS A 69 0.13 -0.35 -10.60
CA HIS A 69 -0.51 -1.66 -10.60
C HIS A 69 -0.59 -2.21 -9.17
N PHE A 70 -1.80 -2.52 -8.70
CA PHE A 70 -2.01 -3.05 -7.36
C PHE A 70 -1.96 -4.57 -7.31
N PHE A 71 -1.01 -5.11 -6.55
CA PHE A 71 -0.96 -6.53 -6.20
C PHE A 71 -1.79 -6.77 -4.93
N THR A 72 -2.83 -7.58 -5.05
CA THR A 72 -3.85 -7.73 -4.00
C THR A 72 -3.45 -8.69 -2.88
N PHE A 73 -2.44 -9.56 -3.11
CA PHE A 73 -1.93 -10.53 -2.13
C PHE A 73 -3.04 -11.32 -1.38
N GLY A 74 -4.08 -11.74 -2.13
CA GLY A 74 -5.23 -12.47 -1.60
C GLY A 74 -6.36 -11.60 -1.01
N GLY A 75 -6.25 -10.28 -1.10
CA GLY A 75 -7.20 -9.30 -0.56
C GLY A 75 -7.97 -8.52 -1.63
N LEU A 76 -8.41 -9.15 -2.73
CA LEU A 76 -9.02 -8.45 -3.88
C LEU A 76 -10.17 -7.50 -3.48
N ARG A 77 -11.12 -7.97 -2.67
CA ARG A 77 -12.25 -7.14 -2.20
C ARG A 77 -11.79 -5.87 -1.51
N ARG A 78 -10.82 -5.99 -0.60
CA ARG A 78 -10.30 -4.87 0.18
C ARG A 78 -9.57 -3.87 -0.71
N SER A 79 -8.74 -4.38 -1.62
CA SER A 79 -8.07 -3.53 -2.60
C SER A 79 -9.06 -2.77 -3.47
N ALA A 80 -10.14 -3.44 -3.92
CA ALA A 80 -11.16 -2.80 -4.75
C ALA A 80 -11.92 -1.70 -3.99
N VAL A 81 -12.39 -2.00 -2.76
CA VAL A 81 -13.11 -1.03 -1.92
C VAL A 81 -12.22 0.16 -1.56
N TRP A 82 -10.97 -0.11 -1.17
CA TRP A 82 -9.98 0.95 -0.90
C TRP A 82 -9.74 1.83 -2.12
N LEU A 83 -9.54 1.24 -3.30
CA LEU A 83 -9.28 1.98 -4.52
C LEU A 83 -10.47 2.84 -4.95
N ASP A 84 -11.69 2.33 -4.78
CA ASP A 84 -12.91 3.09 -5.08
C ASP A 84 -13.05 4.31 -4.17
N ALA A 85 -12.85 4.15 -2.86
CA ALA A 85 -12.88 5.26 -1.91
C ALA A 85 -11.81 6.32 -2.20
N VAL A 86 -10.57 5.90 -2.49
CA VAL A 86 -9.50 6.83 -2.89
C VAL A 86 -9.86 7.57 -4.17
N ARG A 87 -10.42 6.89 -5.18
CA ARG A 87 -10.89 7.52 -6.42
C ARG A 87 -12.00 8.54 -6.18
N ARG A 88 -12.89 8.28 -5.22
CA ARG A 88 -13.99 9.17 -4.83
C ARG A 88 -13.54 10.33 -3.93
N GLY A 89 -12.28 10.36 -3.51
CA GLY A 89 -11.77 11.36 -2.57
C GLY A 89 -12.27 11.14 -1.14
N GLU A 90 -12.74 9.94 -0.81
CA GLU A 90 -13.17 9.53 0.53
C GLU A 90 -11.94 9.20 1.39
N ILE A 91 -11.08 10.20 1.58
CA ILE A 91 -9.81 10.09 2.30
C ILE A 91 -9.70 11.18 3.36
N ASP A 92 -9.10 10.83 4.49
CA ASP A 92 -8.72 11.77 5.55
C ASP A 92 -7.21 11.96 5.53
N TRP A 93 -6.77 13.20 5.32
CA TRP A 93 -5.35 13.52 5.30
C TRP A 93 -4.76 13.50 6.71
N ARG A 94 -3.55 12.95 6.85
CA ARG A 94 -2.79 13.08 8.09
C ARG A 94 -2.37 14.53 8.31
N ALA A 95 -2.21 14.92 9.58
CA ALA A 95 -1.82 16.29 9.94
C ALA A 95 -0.50 16.74 9.29
N ASP A 96 0.46 15.84 9.14
CA ASP A 96 1.74 16.08 8.48
C ASP A 96 1.69 16.06 6.94
N ARG A 97 0.51 15.80 6.36
CA ARG A 97 0.24 15.65 4.92
C ARG A 97 1.15 14.65 4.20
N ASN A 98 1.80 13.73 4.91
CA ASN A 98 2.67 12.73 4.27
C ASN A 98 1.89 11.52 3.76
N GLY A 99 0.61 11.42 4.08
CA GLY A 99 -0.28 10.32 3.68
C GLY A 99 -1.71 10.62 4.09
N PHE A 100 -2.58 9.65 3.81
CA PHE A 100 -3.99 9.71 4.17
C PHE A 100 -4.44 8.41 4.86
N THR A 101 -5.73 8.31 5.16
CA THR A 101 -6.43 7.07 5.47
C THR A 101 -7.73 7.06 4.68
N ALA A 102 -8.02 5.97 3.98
CA ALA A 102 -9.28 5.84 3.24
C ALA A 102 -10.44 5.61 4.22
N ARG A 103 -11.58 6.27 4.01
CA ARG A 103 -12.79 6.15 4.83
C ARG A 103 -13.57 4.87 4.51
N VAL A 104 -12.90 3.72 4.66
CA VAL A 104 -13.46 2.39 4.42
C VAL A 104 -12.94 1.39 5.44
N GLU A 105 -13.73 0.34 5.67
CA GLU A 105 -13.29 -0.80 6.48
C GLU A 105 -12.47 -1.78 5.62
N LEU A 106 -11.28 -2.15 6.13
CA LEU A 106 -10.31 -3.04 5.48
C LEU A 106 -10.07 -4.28 6.34
#